data_AF-A0A953WTU8-F1
#
_entry.id   AF-A0A953WTU8-F1
#
_cell.length_a   1.000
_cell.length_b   1.000
_cell.length_c   1.000
_cell.angle_alpha   90.00
_cell.angle_beta   90.00
_cell.angle_gamma   90.00
#
_symmetry.space_group_name_H-M   'P 1'
#
loop_
_entity.id
_entity.type
_entity.pdbx_description
1 polymer ?
#
loop_
_entity_poly.entity_id
_entity_poly.type
_entity_poly.pdbx_seq_one_letter_code
_entity_poly.pdbx_strand_id
1 'polypeptide(L)'
;MKLAVSATMIALAILAGCAPKAAAPGDAPAAAPDTAQPATDALQQAIDSDLRSPAERARDVWRHPKETLEFFGVKPDQTVIEIWPGGGWYTNILAPWLASGGGKLVLAVFDPAAAPDDERRARTETLNEEFKANYADPKFGTLE
;
A
#
# COMPACT_ATOMS: atom_id res chain seq x y z
N MET A 1 -46.31 -39.57 -6.22
CA MET A 1 -47.69 -39.23 -6.59
C MET A 1 -47.63 -38.00 -7.48
N LYS A 2 -47.99 -38.13 -8.75
CA LYS A 2 -48.00 -37.05 -9.76
C LYS A 2 -49.33 -36.31 -9.65
N LEU A 3 -49.34 -34.98 -9.66
CA LEU A 3 -50.47 -34.20 -10.17
C LEU A 3 -49.94 -33.00 -10.96
N ALA A 4 -50.51 -32.85 -12.16
CA ALA A 4 -50.34 -31.76 -13.10
C ALA A 4 -51.71 -31.10 -13.34
N VAL A 5 -51.76 -30.10 -14.26
CA VAL A 5 -52.94 -29.51 -14.95
C VAL A 5 -53.51 -28.27 -14.20
N SER A 6 -53.85 -27.09 -14.76
CA SER A 6 -53.97 -26.46 -16.10
C SER A 6 -54.06 -24.92 -15.89
N ALA A 7 -53.52 -24.02 -16.73
CA ALA A 7 -54.16 -23.32 -17.90
C ALA A 7 -55.48 -22.55 -17.57
N THR A 8 -55.80 -21.29 -17.92
CA THR A 8 -55.23 -20.19 -18.74
C THR A 8 -56.09 -18.91 -18.52
N MET A 9 -55.54 -17.72 -18.84
CA MET A 9 -56.16 -16.49 -19.42
C MET A 9 -56.13 -15.16 -18.63
N ILE A 10 -55.15 -14.33 -19.03
CA ILE A 10 -55.21 -12.96 -19.59
C ILE A 10 -56.04 -11.90 -18.84
N ALA A 11 -55.34 -10.89 -18.33
CA ALA A 11 -55.75 -9.49 -18.43
C ALA A 11 -54.53 -8.61 -18.72
N LEU A 12 -54.57 -7.94 -19.87
CA LEU A 12 -53.61 -6.97 -20.37
C LEU A 12 -53.88 -5.61 -19.69
N ALA A 13 -52.91 -5.10 -18.91
CA ALA A 13 -52.90 -3.72 -18.44
C ALA A 13 -51.67 -3.01 -19.00
N ILE A 14 -51.91 -2.15 -19.98
CA ILE A 14 -50.94 -1.25 -20.59
C ILE A 14 -50.58 -0.18 -19.56
N LEU A 15 -49.36 -0.20 -19.03
CA LEU A 15 -48.77 0.98 -18.39
C LEU A 15 -47.81 1.65 -19.37
N ALA A 16 -48.10 2.92 -19.60
CA ALA A 16 -47.37 3.82 -20.45
C ALA A 16 -45.94 4.07 -19.94
N GLY A 17 -44.97 3.89 -20.84
CA GLY A 17 -43.98 4.90 -21.19
C GLY A 17 -43.04 5.43 -20.10
N CYS A 18 -41.90 4.75 -19.94
CA CYS A 18 -40.59 5.43 -19.87
C CYS A 18 -39.59 4.57 -20.65
N ALA A 19 -39.41 4.88 -21.94
CA ALA A 19 -38.29 4.34 -22.69
C ALA A 19 -36.99 4.95 -22.13
N PRO A 20 -35.94 4.15 -21.83
CA PRO A 20 -34.62 4.73 -21.67
C PRO A 20 -34.21 5.30 -23.03
N LYS A 21 -33.91 6.60 -23.05
CA LYS A 21 -33.31 7.28 -24.19
C LYS A 21 -32.08 6.48 -24.61
N ALA A 22 -32.11 5.90 -25.81
CA ALA A 22 -30.92 5.35 -26.44
C ALA A 22 -29.85 6.45 -26.44
N ALA A 23 -28.78 6.22 -25.69
CA ALA A 23 -27.60 7.06 -25.74
C ALA A 23 -26.99 6.90 -27.14
N ALA A 24 -26.68 8.03 -27.78
CA ALA A 24 -25.89 8.05 -29.01
C ALA A 24 -24.54 7.37 -28.76
N PRO A 25 -23.91 6.75 -29.78
CA PRO A 25 -22.53 6.32 -29.69
C PRO A 25 -21.65 7.58 -29.69
N GLY A 26 -21.39 8.12 -28.51
CA GLY A 26 -20.50 9.24 -28.27
C GLY A 26 -19.50 8.83 -27.21
N ASP A 27 -18.25 8.70 -27.64
CA ASP A 27 -17.02 8.61 -26.84
C ASP A 27 -17.11 7.78 -25.55
N ALA A 28 -16.96 6.47 -25.70
CA ALA A 28 -16.34 5.69 -24.64
C ALA A 28 -14.93 6.28 -24.41
N PRO A 29 -14.57 6.71 -23.18
CA PRO A 29 -13.18 7.06 -22.92
C PRO A 29 -12.35 5.82 -23.25
N ALA A 30 -11.45 5.97 -24.22
CA ALA A 30 -10.46 4.96 -24.50
C ALA A 30 -9.79 4.59 -23.17
N ALA A 31 -9.91 3.32 -22.79
CA ALA A 31 -9.15 2.78 -21.68
C ALA A 31 -7.69 3.14 -21.96
N ALA A 32 -7.12 4.00 -21.12
CA ALA A 32 -5.71 4.31 -21.17
C ALA A 32 -4.94 2.98 -21.09
N PRO A 33 -3.90 2.78 -21.89
CA PRO A 33 -3.06 1.60 -21.74
C PRO A 33 -2.52 1.60 -20.32
N ASP A 34 -2.84 0.54 -19.58
CA ASP A 34 -2.29 0.29 -18.26
C ASP A 34 -0.80 0.00 -18.43
N THR A 35 0.03 1.04 -18.31
CA THR A 35 1.49 0.91 -18.31
C THR A 35 2.02 0.65 -16.90
N ALA A 36 1.24 0.02 -16.02
CA ALA A 36 1.65 -0.38 -14.68
C ALA A 36 2.33 -1.76 -14.67
N GLN A 37 3.51 -1.88 -15.29
CA GLN A 37 4.29 -3.12 -15.15
C GLN A 37 5.82 -3.03 -14.93
N PRO A 38 6.40 -1.89 -14.50
CA PRO A 38 7.74 -1.90 -13.88
C PRO A 38 7.72 -1.96 -12.33
N ALA A 39 6.62 -1.56 -11.68
CA ALA A 39 6.59 -1.29 -10.24
C ALA A 39 6.54 -2.55 -9.35
N THR A 40 5.85 -3.61 -9.80
CA THR A 40 5.73 -4.88 -9.08
C THR A 40 7.05 -5.63 -8.98
N ASP A 41 7.88 -5.56 -10.02
CA ASP A 41 9.20 -6.20 -10.03
C ASP A 41 10.17 -5.45 -9.11
N ALA A 42 10.12 -4.12 -9.11
CA ALA A 42 10.93 -3.29 -8.21
C ALA A 42 10.53 -3.48 -6.73
N LEU A 43 9.23 -3.64 -6.43
CA LEU A 43 8.77 -3.93 -5.06
C LEU A 43 9.29 -5.30 -4.59
N GLN A 44 9.17 -6.33 -5.43
CA GLN A 44 9.65 -7.66 -5.07
C GLN A 44 11.18 -7.66 -4.83
N GLN A 45 11.94 -6.95 -5.66
CA GLN A 45 13.39 -6.79 -5.47
C GLN A 45 13.73 -6.13 -4.12
N ALA A 46 12.98 -5.12 -3.69
CA ALA A 46 13.17 -4.49 -2.38
C ALA A 46 12.82 -5.45 -1.22
N ILE A 47 11.78 -6.25 -1.37
CA ILE A 47 11.37 -7.27 -0.38
C ILE A 47 12.46 -8.35 -0.23
N ASP A 48 13.04 -8.80 -1.33
CA ASP A 48 14.05 -9.87 -1.36
C ASP A 48 15.49 -9.36 -1.13
N SER A 49 15.67 -8.05 -0.99
CA SER A 49 16.97 -7.38 -0.88
C SER A 49 17.85 -7.92 0.26
N ASP A 50 19.16 -7.95 0.03
CA ASP A 50 20.17 -8.26 1.05
C ASP A 50 20.40 -7.11 2.04
N LEU A 51 19.75 -5.96 1.84
CA LEU A 51 19.62 -4.93 2.88
C LEU A 51 18.78 -5.43 4.07
N ARG A 52 17.95 -6.45 3.86
CA ARG A 52 17.14 -7.08 4.91
C ARG A 52 17.87 -8.28 5.48
N SER A 53 18.00 -8.30 6.80
CA SER A 53 18.55 -9.43 7.52
C SER A 53 17.70 -10.70 7.33
N PRO A 54 18.29 -11.90 7.48
CA PRO A 54 17.53 -13.15 7.45
C PRO A 54 16.37 -13.17 8.47
N ALA A 55 16.55 -12.55 9.64
CA ALA A 55 15.52 -12.46 10.67
C ALA A 55 14.34 -11.58 10.27
N GLU A 56 14.57 -10.52 9.49
CA GLU A 56 13.50 -9.70 8.93
C GLU A 56 12.72 -10.48 7.87
N ARG A 57 13.42 -11.08 6.89
CA ARG A 57 12.78 -11.85 5.81
C ARG A 57 11.99 -13.05 6.34
N ALA A 58 12.46 -13.71 7.40
CA ALA A 58 11.74 -14.81 8.04
C ALA A 58 10.35 -14.43 8.58
N ARG A 59 10.09 -13.13 8.79
CA ARG A 59 8.80 -12.62 9.27
C ARG A 59 7.79 -12.37 8.15
N ASP A 60 8.21 -12.41 6.89
CA ASP A 60 7.38 -12.08 5.72
C ASP A 60 6.20 -13.02 5.58
N VAL A 61 6.35 -14.29 5.99
CA VAL A 61 5.28 -15.30 5.96
C VAL A 61 4.05 -14.90 6.79
N TRP A 62 4.24 -14.00 7.76
CA TRP A 62 3.19 -13.49 8.64
C TRP A 62 2.80 -12.04 8.33
N ARG A 63 3.65 -11.31 7.58
CA ARG A 63 3.50 -9.88 7.34
C ARG A 63 3.06 -9.55 5.93
N HIS A 64 3.25 -10.46 4.98
CA HIS A 64 2.81 -10.33 3.60
C HIS A 64 3.14 -8.93 3.04
N PRO A 65 4.43 -8.53 3.00
CA PRO A 65 4.80 -7.15 2.71
C PRO A 65 4.31 -6.69 1.34
N LYS A 66 4.38 -7.56 0.34
CA LYS A 66 3.91 -7.26 -1.01
C LYS A 66 2.42 -6.98 -1.02
N GLU A 67 1.64 -7.94 -0.56
CA GLU A 67 0.18 -7.89 -0.55
C GLU A 67 -0.32 -6.71 0.30
N THR A 68 0.36 -6.43 1.42
CA THR A 68 0.03 -5.29 2.28
C THR A 68 0.28 -3.96 1.57
N LEU A 69 1.45 -3.77 0.95
CA LEU A 69 1.78 -2.52 0.28
C LEU A 69 0.94 -2.30 -0.98
N GLU A 70 0.63 -3.38 -1.71
CA GLU A 70 -0.30 -3.37 -2.84
C GLU A 70 -1.74 -3.04 -2.40
N PHE A 71 -2.20 -3.60 -1.29
CA PHE A 71 -3.52 -3.28 -0.72
C PHE A 71 -3.67 -1.80 -0.38
N PHE A 72 -2.64 -1.19 0.21
CA PHE A 72 -2.63 0.26 0.48
C PHE A 72 -2.40 1.12 -0.77
N GLY A 73 -2.08 0.50 -1.91
CA GLY A 73 -1.82 1.21 -3.16
C GLY A 73 -0.57 2.09 -3.10
N VAL A 74 0.43 1.71 -2.29
CA VAL A 74 1.70 2.43 -2.21
C VAL A 74 2.44 2.33 -3.54
N LYS A 75 3.01 3.43 -4.00
CA LYS A 75 3.78 3.50 -5.24
C LYS A 75 5.16 4.13 -5.01
N PRO A 76 6.17 3.75 -5.81
CA PRO A 76 7.55 4.15 -5.56
C PRO A 76 7.84 5.64 -5.80
N ASP A 77 6.91 6.38 -6.41
CA ASP A 77 6.99 7.82 -6.67
C ASP A 77 6.28 8.69 -5.60
N GLN A 78 5.77 8.08 -4.53
CA GLN A 78 5.03 8.76 -3.48
C GLN A 78 5.92 9.25 -2.33
N THR A 79 5.39 10.21 -1.56
CA THR A 79 5.87 10.49 -0.20
C THR A 79 5.08 9.63 0.78
N VAL A 80 5.78 8.78 1.54
CA VAL A 80 5.20 7.88 2.55
C VAL A 80 5.70 8.27 3.92
N ILE A 81 4.82 8.28 4.93
CA ILE A 81 5.20 8.45 6.34
C ILE A 81 5.14 7.08 7.01
N GLU A 82 6.26 6.58 7.52
CA GLU A 82 6.31 5.42 8.41
C GLU A 82 6.29 5.88 9.86
N ILE A 83 5.24 5.50 10.59
CA ILE A 83 5.07 5.84 12.00
C ILE A 83 5.65 4.72 12.85
N TRP A 84 6.57 5.10 13.75
CA TRP A 84 7.25 4.20 14.67
C TRP A 84 7.93 3.03 13.96
N PRO A 85 8.98 3.33 13.16
CA PRO A 85 9.66 2.30 12.35
C PRO A 85 10.29 1.19 13.21
N GLY A 86 10.54 1.47 14.50
CA GLY A 86 11.08 0.50 15.45
C GLY A 86 12.44 -0.02 14.97
N GLY A 87 12.54 -1.32 14.73
CA GLY A 87 13.74 -1.94 14.17
C GLY A 87 13.91 -1.77 12.64
N GLY A 88 12.96 -1.14 11.96
CA GLY A 88 13.04 -0.78 10.55
C GLY A 88 12.67 -1.87 9.54
N TRP A 89 11.82 -2.81 9.95
CA TRP A 89 11.40 -3.92 9.09
C TRP A 89 10.73 -3.47 7.79
N TYR A 90 9.86 -2.45 7.86
CA TYR A 90 9.29 -1.82 6.66
C TYR A 90 10.24 -0.78 6.07
N THR A 91 10.98 -0.04 6.88
CA THR A 91 11.99 0.92 6.42
C THR A 91 12.96 0.29 5.42
N ASN A 92 13.46 -0.92 5.70
CA ASN A 92 14.38 -1.65 4.82
C ASN A 92 13.78 -2.11 3.48
N ILE A 93 12.45 -2.03 3.33
CA ILE A 93 11.73 -2.23 2.05
C ILE A 93 11.42 -0.87 1.42
N LEU A 94 10.76 0.01 2.17
CA LEU A 94 10.22 1.29 1.68
C LEU A 94 11.32 2.25 1.25
N ALA A 95 12.39 2.37 2.04
CA ALA A 95 13.46 3.34 1.78
C ALA A 95 14.11 3.14 0.39
N PRO A 96 14.71 1.98 0.07
CA PRO A 96 15.32 1.79 -1.25
C PRO A 96 14.27 1.76 -2.38
N TRP A 97 13.06 1.24 -2.12
CA TRP A 97 12.02 1.15 -3.15
C TRP A 97 11.50 2.52 -3.57
N LEU A 98 11.15 3.38 -2.61
CA LEU A 98 10.72 4.76 -2.87
C LEU A 98 11.86 5.57 -3.51
N ALA A 99 13.09 5.44 -2.99
CA ALA A 99 14.25 6.12 -3.58
C ALA A 99 14.45 5.74 -5.07
N SER A 100 14.24 4.47 -5.42
CA SER A 100 14.37 4.00 -6.81
C SER A 100 13.31 4.58 -7.76
N GLY A 101 12.12 4.93 -7.26
CA GLY A 101 11.04 5.53 -8.05
C GLY A 101 10.93 7.05 -7.96
N GLY A 102 11.85 7.71 -7.24
CA GLY A 102 11.82 9.16 -7.02
C GLY A 102 10.87 9.64 -5.90
N GLY A 103 10.34 8.71 -5.11
CA GLY A 103 9.56 8.99 -3.91
C GLY A 103 10.41 9.36 -2.70
N LYS A 104 9.73 9.56 -1.56
CA LYS A 104 10.33 9.97 -0.29
C LYS A 104 9.77 9.13 0.86
N LEU A 105 10.62 8.76 1.81
CA LEU A 105 10.19 8.17 3.07
C LEU A 105 10.44 9.17 4.21
N VAL A 106 9.39 9.48 4.95
CA VAL A 106 9.41 10.29 6.16
C VAL A 106 9.24 9.37 7.37
N LEU A 107 10.06 9.55 8.39
CA LEU A 107 10.09 8.69 9.57
C LEU A 107 9.56 9.42 10.80
N ALA A 108 8.38 9.04 11.27
CA ALA A 108 7.81 9.57 12.50
C ALA A 108 8.28 8.74 13.70
N VAL A 109 9.32 9.23 14.37
CA VAL A 109 9.90 8.64 15.60
C VAL A 109 9.29 9.24 16.87
N PHE A 110 9.64 8.68 18.03
CA PHE A 110 9.19 9.23 19.32
C PHE A 110 9.87 10.57 19.60
N ASP A 111 9.10 11.54 20.10
CA ASP A 111 9.62 12.82 20.59
C ASP A 111 10.19 12.65 22.02
N PRO A 112 11.49 12.85 22.24
CA PRO A 112 12.07 12.80 23.58
C PRO A 112 11.46 13.81 24.55
N ALA A 113 11.00 14.97 24.06
CA ALA A 113 10.39 16.00 24.91
C ALA A 113 9.03 15.59 25.47
N ALA A 114 8.39 14.58 24.88
CA ALA A 114 7.13 14.01 25.36
C ALA A 114 7.33 12.90 26.43
N ALA A 115 8.58 12.56 26.78
CA ALA A 115 8.83 11.51 27.76
C ALA A 115 8.45 11.95 29.20
N PRO A 116 7.79 11.09 29.99
CA PRO A 116 7.34 11.39 31.35
C PRO A 116 8.45 11.51 32.40
N ASP A 117 9.66 11.03 32.09
CA ASP A 117 10.80 10.97 33.00
C ASP A 117 12.13 11.02 32.22
N ASP A 118 13.21 11.36 32.92
CA ASP A 118 14.54 11.56 32.32
C ASP A 118 15.15 10.27 31.77
N GLU A 119 14.89 9.12 32.40
CA GLU A 119 15.38 7.83 31.93
C GLU A 119 14.76 7.48 30.56
N ARG A 120 13.44 7.64 30.44
CA ARG A 120 12.73 7.39 29.20
C ARG A 120 13.09 8.40 28.12
N ARG A 121 13.34 9.67 28.48
CA ARG A 121 13.85 10.70 27.56
C ARG A 121 15.19 10.29 26.98
N ALA A 122 16.18 10.00 27.84
CA ALA A 122 17.52 9.60 27.43
C ALA A 122 17.49 8.33 26.55
N ARG A 123 16.71 7.31 26.94
CA ARG A 123 16.51 6.11 26.12
C ARG A 123 15.95 6.44 24.73
N THR A 124 14.99 7.36 24.64
CA THR A 124 14.37 7.76 23.37
C THR A 124 15.36 8.50 22.48
N GLU A 125 16.17 9.39 23.06
CA GLU A 125 17.26 10.08 22.35
C GLU A 125 18.26 9.07 21.77
N THR A 126 18.76 8.14 22.59
CA THR A 126 19.67 7.09 22.14
C THR A 126 19.08 6.26 21.01
N LEU A 127 17.84 5.77 21.15
CA LEU A 127 17.21 4.96 20.11
C LEU A 127 17.01 5.75 18.80
N ASN A 128 16.65 7.03 18.89
CA ASN A 128 16.50 7.89 17.72
C ASN A 128 17.85 8.15 17.03
N GLU A 129 18.93 8.35 17.79
CA GLU A 129 20.28 8.54 17.26
C GLU A 129 20.82 7.27 16.60
N GLU A 130 20.67 6.11 17.26
CA GLU A 130 21.05 4.81 16.70
C GLU A 130 20.28 4.52 15.41
N PHE A 131 18.96 4.80 15.40
CA PHE A 131 18.15 4.64 14.21
C PHE A 131 18.66 5.53 13.08
N LYS A 132 18.88 6.83 13.33
CA LYS A 132 19.43 7.76 12.33
C LYS A 132 20.78 7.29 11.79
N ALA A 133 21.66 6.78 12.66
CA ALA A 133 22.96 6.26 12.25
C ALA A 133 22.83 5.04 11.32
N ASN A 134 21.90 4.12 11.60
CA ASN A 134 21.68 2.92 10.78
C ASN A 134 21.21 3.24 9.36
N TYR A 135 20.54 4.39 9.17
CA TYR A 135 19.98 4.79 7.88
C TYR A 135 20.70 5.99 7.22
N ALA A 136 21.90 6.33 7.70
CA ALA A 136 22.71 7.40 7.10
C ALA A 136 23.34 7.00 5.74
N ASP A 137 23.33 5.70 5.40
CA ASP A 137 23.89 5.18 4.15
C ASP A 137 23.01 5.56 2.94
N PRO A 138 23.58 6.17 1.87
CA PRO A 138 22.83 6.60 0.68
C PRO A 138 22.04 5.49 -0.03
N LYS A 139 22.33 4.21 0.21
CA LYS A 139 21.55 3.09 -0.33
C LYS A 139 20.08 3.09 0.11
N PHE A 140 19.76 3.79 1.21
CA PHE A 140 18.39 3.98 1.67
C PHE A 140 17.72 5.23 1.08
N GLY A 141 18.41 5.97 0.21
CA GLY A 141 17.94 7.26 -0.30
C GLY A 141 17.99 8.36 0.76
N THR A 142 17.29 9.45 0.50
CA THR A 142 17.15 10.56 1.45
C THR A 142 15.94 10.31 2.34
N LEU A 143 16.17 10.05 3.62
CA LEU A 143 15.12 9.92 4.63
C LEU A 143 14.90 11.25 5.34
N GLU A 144 13.64 11.59 5.59
CA GLU A 144 13.21 12.83 6.26
C GLU A 144 12.62 12.58 7.65
#